data_AF-A0A420FB25-F1
#
_entry.id   AF-A0A420FB25-F1
#
_cell.length_a   1.000
_cell.length_b   1.000
_cell.length_c   1.000
_cell.angle_alpha   90.00
_cell.angle_beta   90.00
_cell.angle_gamma   90.00
#
_symmetry.space_group_name_H-M   'P 1'
#
loop_
_entity.id
_entity.type
_entity.pdbx_description
1 polymer ?
#
loop_
_entity_poly.entity_id
_entity_poly.type
_entity_poly.pdbx_seq_one_letter_code
_entity_poly.pdbx_strand_id
1 'polypeptide(L)'
;MKSSVFGQTEAIVPPSNRSASSLEKNVLFYADKRFTVSQSGSITLDLPTLFNGQFFPTYSSASINPQNPYVILIEDIPLYHAQEGAWIGLTTRYYMATKFKIEVFDVNDGVNQWRTIADVSNNAAWHYMARISPGSVCPSKIRFTIYNTNDTQNRLGISELFYIQPEGAQAYDGLMVRYNSQGNVGIGTNSPMAKLAVDGNILAKEIKVKTDITVPDYVFEPDYELNSLAYIADYVKTNKHLPEIPSAKEIKKDGLDLAEMNLLLLKKVEELTLHAIENEKKRNELEAKVSKLEQLLTK
;
A
#
# COMPACT_ATOMS: atom_id res chain seq x y z
N MET A 1 -37.47 -17.87 -20.39
CA MET A 1 -37.31 -17.99 -18.91
C MET A 1 -36.18 -17.08 -18.48
N LYS A 2 -36.48 -15.96 -17.82
CA LYS A 2 -35.46 -15.09 -17.20
C LYS A 2 -35.09 -15.72 -15.86
N SER A 3 -33.86 -16.22 -15.72
CA SER A 3 -33.31 -16.66 -14.44
C SER A 3 -33.07 -15.43 -13.57
N SER A 4 -33.98 -15.19 -12.62
CA SER A 4 -33.75 -14.28 -11.50
C SER A 4 -32.64 -14.88 -10.64
N VAL A 5 -31.44 -14.31 -10.74
CA VAL A 5 -30.39 -14.53 -9.73
C VAL A 5 -30.84 -13.73 -8.52
N PHE A 6 -31.52 -14.39 -7.58
CA PHE A 6 -31.69 -13.86 -6.25
C PHE A 6 -30.30 -13.80 -5.62
N GLY A 7 -29.61 -12.66 -5.77
CA GLY A 7 -28.50 -12.32 -4.90
C GLY A 7 -28.99 -12.50 -3.47
N GLN A 8 -28.15 -13.11 -2.62
CA GLN A 8 -28.42 -13.29 -1.21
C GLN A 8 -29.12 -12.05 -0.64
N THR A 9 -30.41 -12.18 -0.32
CA THR A 9 -31.08 -11.24 0.57
C THR A 9 -30.56 -11.53 1.98
N GLU A 10 -29.28 -11.27 2.19
CA GLU A 10 -28.63 -11.51 3.47
C GLU A 10 -29.08 -10.43 4.45
N ALA A 11 -29.63 -10.87 5.58
CA ALA A 11 -29.69 -10.05 6.76
C ALA A 11 -28.28 -9.50 7.02
N ILE A 12 -28.15 -8.19 7.10
CA ILE A 12 -26.87 -7.54 7.40
C ILE A 12 -26.38 -8.09 8.74
N VAL A 13 -25.35 -8.93 8.71
CA VAL A 13 -24.75 -9.46 9.92
C VAL A 13 -23.89 -8.34 10.52
N PRO A 14 -24.21 -7.80 11.71
CA PRO A 14 -23.36 -6.81 12.33
C PRO A 14 -21.98 -7.43 12.63
N PRO A 15 -20.89 -6.65 12.50
CA PRO A 15 -19.59 -7.07 13.03
C PRO A 15 -19.73 -7.45 14.51
N SER A 16 -19.10 -8.53 14.92
CA SER A 16 -19.05 -8.91 16.33
C SER A 16 -17.84 -9.81 16.60
N ASN A 17 -17.58 -10.09 17.88
CA ASN A 17 -16.61 -11.11 18.27
C ASN A 17 -17.00 -12.55 17.87
N ARG A 18 -18.13 -12.75 17.17
CA ARG A 18 -18.61 -14.02 16.64
C ARG A 18 -18.95 -13.97 15.15
N SER A 19 -18.85 -12.82 14.50
CA SER A 19 -19.16 -12.61 13.08
C SER A 19 -18.11 -11.71 12.44
N ALA A 20 -17.43 -12.24 11.42
CA ALA A 20 -16.48 -11.50 10.60
C ALA A 20 -17.19 -10.96 9.35
N SER A 21 -18.14 -10.04 9.51
CA SER A 21 -18.72 -9.34 8.37
C SER A 21 -17.84 -8.17 7.96
N SER A 22 -17.12 -8.38 6.85
CA SER A 22 -16.47 -7.38 6.01
C SER A 22 -15.52 -6.42 6.74
N LEU A 23 -14.33 -6.93 7.07
CA LEU A 23 -13.18 -6.08 7.38
C LEU A 23 -13.09 -4.98 6.33
N GLU A 24 -13.09 -5.30 5.04
CA GLU A 24 -12.86 -4.39 3.89
C GLU A 24 -13.66 -3.08 3.84
N LYS A 25 -14.69 -2.90 4.69
CA LYS A 25 -15.56 -1.73 4.69
C LYS A 25 -15.58 -0.92 6.00
N ASN A 26 -14.91 -1.35 7.07
CA ASN A 26 -14.86 -0.58 8.32
C ASN A 26 -13.84 0.56 8.23
N VAL A 27 -14.26 1.78 7.94
CA VAL A 27 -13.32 2.89 7.82
C VAL A 27 -12.67 3.30 9.14
N LEU A 28 -13.05 2.74 10.30
CA LEU A 28 -12.43 3.06 11.59
C LEU A 28 -11.27 2.14 11.97
N PHE A 29 -10.92 1.17 11.14
CA PHE A 29 -9.73 0.32 11.33
C PHE A 29 -8.44 1.15 11.23
N TYR A 30 -7.53 1.10 12.20
CA TYR A 30 -6.37 2.01 12.32
C TYR A 30 -6.73 3.50 12.31
N ALA A 31 -7.91 3.88 12.84
CA ALA A 31 -8.31 5.28 12.89
C ALA A 31 -7.29 6.16 13.63
N ASP A 32 -6.67 5.67 14.69
CA ASP A 32 -5.67 6.38 15.50
C ASP A 32 -4.43 6.82 14.70
N LYS A 33 -4.15 6.18 13.57
CA LYS A 33 -3.04 6.52 12.66
C LYS A 33 -3.47 7.37 11.46
N ARG A 34 -4.77 7.40 11.15
CA ARG A 34 -5.31 8.00 9.91
C ARG A 34 -6.12 9.25 10.15
N PHE A 35 -6.72 9.34 11.33
CA PHE A 35 -7.68 10.35 11.72
C PHE A 35 -7.30 10.91 13.08
N THR A 36 -7.80 12.10 13.38
CA THR A 36 -7.67 12.66 14.71
C THR A 36 -8.65 11.92 15.63
N VAL A 37 -8.12 11.03 16.47
CA VAL A 37 -8.90 10.28 17.47
C VAL A 37 -8.60 10.82 18.85
N SER A 38 -9.63 11.32 19.53
CA SER A 38 -9.54 11.82 20.90
C SER A 38 -10.56 11.14 21.81
N GLN A 39 -10.29 11.17 23.12
CA GLN A 39 -11.18 10.65 24.13
C GLN A 39 -11.30 11.62 25.30
N SER A 40 -12.47 11.65 25.94
CA SER A 40 -12.75 12.47 27.12
C SER A 40 -13.77 11.80 28.03
N GLY A 41 -14.01 12.37 29.20
CA GLY A 41 -15.02 11.90 30.16
C GLY A 41 -14.40 11.21 31.37
N SER A 42 -15.15 10.28 31.97
CA SER A 42 -14.80 9.66 33.26
C SER A 42 -13.78 8.53 33.22
N ILE A 43 -13.44 8.00 32.04
CA ILE A 43 -12.51 6.90 31.88
C ILE A 43 -11.55 7.16 30.70
N THR A 44 -10.52 6.35 30.61
CA THR A 44 -9.62 6.27 29.45
C THR A 44 -9.52 4.83 28.97
N LEU A 45 -9.45 4.63 27.65
CA LEU A 45 -9.13 3.36 27.02
C LEU A 45 -7.81 3.46 26.25
N ASP A 46 -7.19 2.31 26.01
CA ASP A 46 -6.08 2.17 25.07
C ASP A 46 -6.60 2.28 23.63
N LEU A 47 -6.54 3.50 23.07
CA LEU A 47 -6.99 3.79 21.69
C LEU A 47 -6.13 3.07 20.64
N PRO A 48 -4.78 3.04 20.74
CA PRO A 48 -3.96 2.23 19.83
C PRO A 48 -4.42 0.78 19.75
N THR A 49 -4.70 0.13 20.89
CA THR A 49 -5.20 -1.26 20.88
C THR A 49 -6.62 -1.34 20.31
N LEU A 50 -7.51 -0.40 20.62
CA LEU A 50 -8.88 -0.38 20.10
C LEU A 50 -8.92 -0.30 18.56
N PHE A 51 -8.01 0.45 17.96
CA PHE A 51 -7.99 0.70 16.52
C PHE A 51 -6.93 -0.12 15.78
N ASN A 52 -6.14 -0.97 16.42
CA ASN A 52 -5.10 -1.76 15.74
C ASN A 52 -5.64 -2.85 14.79
N GLY A 53 -6.96 -3.07 14.77
CA GLY A 53 -7.57 -4.01 13.86
C GLY A 53 -7.44 -5.49 14.22
N GLN A 54 -6.97 -5.82 15.42
CA GLN A 54 -6.90 -7.20 15.92
C GLN A 54 -8.20 -7.67 16.57
N PHE A 55 -9.22 -6.80 16.67
CA PHE A 55 -10.51 -7.09 17.31
C PHE A 55 -10.37 -7.55 18.76
N PHE A 56 -9.30 -7.09 19.42
CA PHE A 56 -9.04 -7.41 20.82
C PHE A 56 -9.76 -6.38 21.71
N PRO A 57 -10.58 -6.82 22.69
CA PRO A 57 -11.29 -5.89 23.55
C PRO A 57 -10.36 -5.07 24.44
N THR A 58 -10.65 -3.78 24.53
CA THR A 58 -10.07 -2.84 25.48
C THR A 58 -11.05 -2.61 26.63
N TYR A 59 -10.53 -2.51 27.85
CA TYR A 59 -11.32 -2.42 29.07
C TYR A 59 -10.95 -1.19 29.87
N SER A 60 -11.95 -0.54 30.46
CA SER A 60 -11.73 0.51 31.45
C SER A 60 -11.41 -0.11 32.81
N SER A 61 -10.39 0.43 33.48
CA SER A 61 -10.10 0.12 34.88
C SER A 61 -11.02 0.90 35.84
N ALA A 62 -11.48 2.08 35.43
CA ALA A 62 -12.39 2.94 36.17
C ALA A 62 -13.86 2.82 35.71
N SER A 63 -14.77 3.25 36.58
CA SER A 63 -16.21 3.31 36.36
C SER A 63 -16.60 4.49 35.47
N ILE A 64 -17.54 4.28 34.55
CA ILE A 64 -18.16 5.40 33.85
C ILE A 64 -19.02 6.20 34.85
N ASN A 65 -18.88 7.53 34.85
CA ASN A 65 -19.78 8.44 35.54
C ASN A 65 -20.88 8.88 34.54
N PRO A 66 -22.16 8.53 34.73
CA PRO A 66 -23.22 8.92 33.79
C PRO A 66 -23.41 10.43 33.63
N GLN A 67 -22.98 11.24 34.60
CA GLN A 67 -22.99 12.70 34.53
C GLN A 67 -21.76 13.28 33.81
N ASN A 68 -20.71 12.49 33.62
CA ASN A 68 -19.53 12.80 32.80
C ASN A 68 -19.17 11.58 31.93
N PRO A 69 -20.03 11.25 30.94
CA PRO A 69 -19.95 10.00 30.20
C PRO A 69 -18.65 9.88 29.43
N TYR A 70 -18.26 8.65 29.11
CA TYR A 70 -17.10 8.42 28.26
C TYR A 70 -17.40 8.82 26.82
N VAL A 71 -16.48 9.55 26.18
CA VAL A 71 -16.62 10.01 24.81
C VAL A 71 -15.39 9.61 24.01
N ILE A 72 -15.61 9.02 22.84
CA ILE A 72 -14.60 8.90 21.78
C ILE A 72 -15.07 9.79 20.62
N LEU A 73 -14.17 10.65 20.16
CA LEU A 73 -14.37 11.54 19.02
C LEU A 73 -13.35 11.19 17.93
N ILE A 74 -13.84 10.97 16.73
CA ILE A 74 -13.04 10.71 15.53
C ILE A 74 -13.33 11.84 14.56
N GLU A 75 -12.30 12.57 14.16
CA GLU A 75 -12.39 13.75 13.30
C GLU A 75 -11.63 13.53 11.99
N ASP A 76 -11.74 14.48 11.06
CA ASP A 76 -11.08 14.44 9.75
C ASP A 76 -11.47 13.21 8.90
N ILE A 77 -12.71 12.77 9.04
CA ILE A 77 -13.27 11.68 8.23
C ILE A 77 -13.48 12.21 6.79
N PRO A 78 -13.11 11.43 5.75
CA PRO A 78 -13.29 11.85 4.37
C PRO A 78 -14.74 12.19 4.03
N LEU A 79 -14.92 13.31 3.33
CA LEU A 79 -16.23 13.88 2.99
C LEU A 79 -16.88 13.15 1.80
N TYR A 80 -17.20 11.87 1.99
CA TYR A 80 -18.00 11.11 1.05
C TYR A 80 -19.48 11.26 1.41
N HIS A 81 -20.29 11.60 0.41
CA HIS A 81 -21.74 11.66 0.58
C HIS A 81 -22.29 10.23 0.71
N ALA A 82 -23.11 9.97 1.73
CA ALA A 82 -23.73 8.66 1.95
C ALA A 82 -25.08 8.56 1.22
N GLN A 83 -25.06 8.54 -0.12
CA GLN A 83 -26.27 8.50 -0.95
C GLN A 83 -27.02 7.18 -0.77
N GLU A 84 -26.32 6.07 -0.66
CA GLU A 84 -26.90 4.73 -0.40
C GLU A 84 -27.12 4.44 1.10
N GLY A 85 -26.76 5.41 1.95
CA GLY A 85 -26.72 5.28 3.39
C GLY A 85 -25.42 4.64 3.89
N ALA A 86 -25.35 4.42 5.20
CA ALA A 86 -24.18 3.84 5.84
C ALA A 86 -24.60 3.02 7.07
N TRP A 87 -23.67 2.28 7.67
CA TRP A 87 -23.88 1.57 8.93
C TRP A 87 -22.86 2.01 9.95
N ILE A 88 -23.31 2.22 11.18
CA ILE A 88 -22.44 2.65 12.27
C ILE A 88 -22.80 1.90 13.53
N GLY A 89 -21.82 1.62 14.37
CA GLY A 89 -22.07 0.87 15.58
C GLY A 89 -20.85 0.57 16.40
N LEU A 90 -21.08 -0.30 17.37
CA LEU A 90 -20.07 -0.74 18.33
C LEU A 90 -20.28 -2.20 18.71
N THR A 91 -19.20 -2.82 19.16
CA THR A 91 -19.21 -4.15 19.76
C THR A 91 -18.51 -4.10 21.11
N THR A 92 -18.99 -4.90 22.06
CA THR A 92 -18.54 -4.91 23.45
C THR A 92 -18.32 -6.32 23.95
N ARG A 93 -17.52 -6.46 25.01
CA ARG A 93 -17.18 -7.74 25.63
C ARG A 93 -17.17 -7.62 27.15
N TYR A 94 -17.82 -8.57 27.83
CA TYR A 94 -18.00 -8.67 29.29
C TYR A 94 -18.73 -7.48 29.93
N TYR A 95 -18.23 -6.25 29.77
CA TYR A 95 -18.85 -5.02 30.28
C TYR A 95 -19.54 -4.27 29.14
N MET A 96 -20.72 -4.77 28.79
CA MET A 96 -21.53 -4.36 27.65
C MET A 96 -22.11 -2.97 27.86
N ALA A 97 -22.01 -2.09 26.86
CA ALA A 97 -22.69 -0.79 26.87
C ALA A 97 -24.22 -0.98 26.80
N THR A 98 -24.92 -0.51 27.82
CA THR A 98 -26.39 -0.60 27.96
C THR A 98 -27.07 0.73 27.63
N LYS A 99 -26.37 1.86 27.80
CA LYS A 99 -26.84 3.20 27.43
C LYS A 99 -25.74 3.99 26.75
N PHE A 100 -25.98 4.42 25.52
CA PHE A 100 -25.02 5.13 24.70
C PHE A 100 -25.70 5.96 23.60
N LYS A 101 -24.93 6.89 23.04
CA LYS A 101 -25.32 7.76 21.94
C LYS A 101 -24.26 7.72 20.84
N ILE A 102 -24.70 7.67 19.59
CA ILE A 102 -23.86 7.72 18.40
C ILE A 102 -24.31 8.92 17.57
N GLU A 103 -23.38 9.82 17.29
CA GLU A 103 -23.63 11.04 16.54
C GLU A 103 -22.61 11.21 15.42
N VAL A 104 -23.03 11.85 14.33
CA VAL A 104 -22.17 12.25 13.23
C VAL A 104 -22.27 13.76 13.04
N PHE A 105 -21.15 14.41 12.73
CA PHE A 105 -21.17 15.81 12.34
C PHE A 105 -21.38 15.90 10.83
N ASP A 106 -22.57 16.34 10.42
CA ASP A 106 -22.99 16.41 9.04
C ASP A 106 -22.59 17.76 8.42
N VAL A 107 -21.78 17.70 7.36
CA VAL A 107 -21.38 18.88 6.58
C VAL A 107 -22.06 18.97 5.22
N ASN A 108 -23.00 18.07 4.90
CA ASN A 108 -23.69 18.08 3.62
C ASN A 108 -24.37 19.43 3.38
N ASP A 109 -24.18 20.01 2.19
CA ASP A 109 -24.73 21.32 1.80
C ASP A 109 -24.52 22.45 2.83
N GLY A 110 -23.42 22.40 3.61
CA GLY A 110 -23.09 23.43 4.60
C GLY A 110 -23.89 23.39 5.90
N VAL A 111 -24.64 22.30 6.15
CA VAL A 111 -25.46 22.10 7.35
C VAL A 111 -24.66 22.22 8.66
N ASN A 112 -23.44 21.68 8.70
CA ASN A 112 -22.47 21.79 9.81
C ASN A 112 -23.08 21.58 11.21
N GLN A 113 -23.78 20.46 11.41
CA GLN A 113 -24.42 20.16 12.70
C GLN A 113 -24.23 18.71 13.14
N TRP A 114 -24.29 18.49 14.46
CA TRP A 114 -24.37 17.14 15.01
C TRP A 114 -25.74 16.53 14.73
N ARG A 115 -25.77 15.34 14.12
CA ARG A 115 -26.96 14.51 13.96
C ARG A 115 -26.83 13.26 14.82
N THR A 116 -27.84 13.03 15.64
CA THR A 116 -27.98 11.78 16.40
C THR A 116 -28.41 10.66 15.48
N ILE A 117 -27.56 9.64 15.33
CA ILE A 117 -27.88 8.43 14.59
C ILE A 117 -28.53 7.40 15.51
N ALA A 118 -28.09 7.33 16.77
CA ALA A 118 -28.66 6.46 17.77
C ALA A 118 -28.60 7.09 19.16
N ASP A 119 -29.69 7.04 19.91
CA ASP A 119 -29.75 7.37 21.34
C ASP A 119 -30.40 6.18 22.05
N VAL A 120 -29.56 5.27 22.53
CA VAL A 120 -29.96 3.93 22.96
C VAL A 120 -30.02 3.87 24.47
N SER A 121 -31.18 3.43 24.97
CA SER A 121 -31.38 3.07 26.38
C SER A 121 -31.78 1.59 26.45
N ASN A 122 -31.20 0.85 27.38
CA ASN A 122 -31.47 -0.58 27.62
C ASN A 122 -31.02 -1.51 26.49
N ASN A 123 -29.87 -1.23 25.87
CA ASN A 123 -29.25 -2.20 24.97
C ASN A 123 -28.95 -3.51 25.73
N ALA A 124 -29.48 -4.62 25.22
CA ALA A 124 -29.33 -5.95 25.82
C ALA A 124 -28.40 -6.88 24.99
N ALA A 125 -27.81 -6.37 23.91
CA ALA A 125 -26.94 -7.13 23.01
C ALA A 125 -25.48 -6.66 23.10
N TRP A 126 -24.54 -7.60 22.94
CA TRP A 126 -23.10 -7.32 22.92
C TRP A 126 -22.64 -6.44 21.75
N HIS A 127 -23.52 -6.18 20.80
CA HIS A 127 -23.28 -5.35 19.63
C HIS A 127 -24.48 -4.42 19.43
N TYR A 128 -24.24 -3.33 18.73
CA TYR A 128 -25.28 -2.46 18.23
C TYR A 128 -24.88 -1.94 16.85
N MET A 129 -25.85 -1.89 15.95
CA MET A 129 -25.68 -1.37 14.60
C MET A 129 -26.91 -0.54 14.24
N ALA A 130 -26.68 0.70 13.83
CA ALA A 130 -27.69 1.57 13.26
C ALA A 130 -27.42 1.79 11.78
N ARG A 131 -28.49 1.79 10.99
CA ARG A 131 -28.44 2.23 9.59
C ARG A 131 -28.63 3.75 9.55
N ILE A 132 -27.69 4.43 8.92
CA ILE A 132 -27.83 5.81 8.49
C ILE A 132 -28.65 5.79 7.20
N SER A 133 -29.76 6.53 7.18
CA SER A 133 -30.67 6.54 6.04
C SER A 133 -30.01 7.13 4.79
N PRO A 134 -30.31 6.60 3.59
CA PRO A 134 -29.89 7.17 2.32
C PRO A 134 -30.12 8.68 2.22
N GLY A 135 -29.13 9.41 1.68
CA GLY A 135 -29.31 10.75 1.12
C GLY A 135 -29.49 11.91 2.08
N SER A 136 -28.78 11.96 3.22
CA SER A 136 -28.85 13.15 4.11
C SER A 136 -27.68 13.32 5.10
N VAL A 137 -26.53 12.68 4.89
CA VAL A 137 -25.33 12.99 5.68
C VAL A 137 -24.04 12.90 4.86
N CYS A 138 -23.14 13.84 5.12
CA CYS A 138 -21.73 13.78 4.77
C CYS A 138 -20.93 13.90 6.07
N PRO A 139 -20.62 12.78 6.75
CA PRO A 139 -19.98 12.82 8.06
C PRO A 139 -18.53 13.30 7.98
N SER A 140 -18.20 14.38 8.68
CA SER A 140 -16.80 14.81 8.87
C SER A 140 -16.23 14.39 10.24
N LYS A 141 -17.11 14.11 11.21
CA LYS A 141 -16.75 13.64 12.56
C LYS A 141 -17.75 12.58 13.02
N ILE A 142 -17.28 11.67 13.86
CA ILE A 142 -18.11 10.67 14.55
C ILE A 142 -17.85 10.76 16.04
N ARG A 143 -18.93 10.77 16.83
CA ARG A 143 -18.87 10.77 18.29
C ARG A 143 -19.63 9.57 18.85
N PHE A 144 -18.96 8.80 19.69
CA PHE A 144 -19.56 7.77 20.52
C PHE A 144 -19.54 8.25 21.97
N THR A 145 -20.70 8.25 22.62
CA THR A 145 -20.85 8.61 24.04
C THR A 145 -21.47 7.47 24.81
N ILE A 146 -20.78 6.95 25.82
CA ILE A 146 -21.22 5.79 26.62
C ILE A 146 -21.52 6.25 28.05
N TYR A 147 -22.74 5.98 28.52
CA TYR A 147 -23.24 6.40 29.83
C TYR A 147 -23.26 5.27 30.85
N ASN A 148 -23.72 4.08 30.41
CA ASN A 148 -23.91 2.94 31.29
C ASN A 148 -23.53 1.64 30.62
N THR A 149 -23.14 0.68 31.45
CA THR A 149 -22.86 -0.70 31.09
C THR A 149 -23.65 -1.68 31.95
N ASN A 150 -23.53 -2.97 31.68
CA ASN A 150 -24.13 -4.03 32.49
C ASN A 150 -23.25 -4.47 33.67
N ASP A 151 -22.03 -3.92 33.79
CA ASP A 151 -21.12 -4.22 34.90
C ASP A 151 -21.57 -3.50 36.17
N THR A 152 -21.46 -4.15 37.32
CA THR A 152 -21.90 -3.58 38.61
C THR A 152 -21.09 -2.35 39.02
N GLN A 153 -19.88 -2.21 38.51
CA GLN A 153 -19.03 -1.04 38.69
C GLN A 153 -19.11 -0.06 37.50
N ASN A 154 -20.00 -0.29 36.54
CA ASN A 154 -20.15 0.53 35.34
C ASN A 154 -18.86 0.66 34.50
N ARG A 155 -17.98 -0.36 34.52
CA ARG A 155 -16.80 -0.42 33.65
C ARG A 155 -17.21 -0.74 32.22
N LEU A 156 -16.34 -0.50 31.25
CA LEU A 156 -16.62 -0.68 29.83
C LEU A 156 -15.62 -1.63 29.18
N GLY A 157 -16.11 -2.53 28.33
CA GLY A 157 -15.29 -3.39 27.47
C GLY A 157 -15.71 -3.20 26.02
N ILE A 158 -14.95 -2.42 25.23
CA ILE A 158 -15.21 -2.21 23.80
C ILE A 158 -14.29 -3.12 22.99
N SER A 159 -14.87 -3.84 22.03
CA SER A 159 -14.15 -4.66 21.07
C SER A 159 -13.93 -3.95 19.73
N GLU A 160 -14.90 -3.15 19.29
CA GLU A 160 -14.83 -2.46 18.00
C GLU A 160 -15.75 -1.25 17.98
N LEU A 161 -15.32 -0.19 17.31
CA LEU A 161 -16.18 0.85 16.77
C LEU A 161 -16.10 0.75 15.25
N PHE A 162 -17.24 0.81 14.58
CA PHE A 162 -17.26 0.69 13.12
C PHE A 162 -18.12 1.75 12.47
N TYR A 163 -17.66 2.20 11.31
CA TYR A 163 -18.40 3.00 10.36
C TYR A 163 -18.18 2.40 8.98
N ILE A 164 -19.26 1.99 8.35
CA ILE A 164 -19.29 1.30 7.06
C ILE A 164 -20.03 2.19 6.08
N GLN A 165 -19.28 2.86 5.22
CA GLN A 165 -19.82 3.66 4.13
C GLN A 165 -19.54 2.95 2.80
N PRO A 166 -20.56 2.36 2.15
CA PRO A 166 -20.37 1.57 0.93
C PRO A 166 -19.75 2.38 -0.23
N GLU A 167 -19.92 3.70 -0.22
CA GLU A 167 -19.48 4.61 -1.28
C GLU A 167 -18.12 5.28 -1.00
N GLY A 168 -17.69 5.27 0.26
CA GLY A 168 -16.44 5.89 0.71
C GLY A 168 -15.38 4.88 1.16
N ALA A 169 -15.73 3.60 1.24
CA ALA A 169 -14.80 2.54 1.61
C ALA A 169 -13.78 2.30 0.48
N GLN A 170 -12.52 2.58 0.77
CA GLN A 170 -11.38 2.17 -0.06
C GLN A 170 -10.68 1.00 0.62
N ALA A 171 -10.17 0.07 -0.19
CA ALA A 171 -9.37 -1.04 0.32
C ALA A 171 -8.18 -0.51 1.14
N TYR A 172 -7.96 -1.10 2.31
CA TYR A 172 -7.09 -0.57 3.35
C TYR A 172 -5.63 -0.36 2.91
N ASP A 173 -5.06 0.77 3.36
CA ASP A 173 -3.62 0.99 3.41
C ASP A 173 -2.97 -0.11 4.25
N GLY A 174 -2.34 -1.06 3.55
CA GLY A 174 -1.58 -2.16 4.16
C GLY A 174 -2.19 -3.55 3.99
N LEU A 175 -3.44 -3.69 3.53
CA LEU A 175 -4.02 -5.02 3.31
C LEU A 175 -4.27 -5.37 1.84
N MET A 176 -4.39 -4.37 0.96
CA MET A 176 -4.59 -4.63 -0.47
C MET A 176 -3.69 -3.71 -1.29
N VAL A 177 -2.89 -4.34 -2.14
CA VAL A 177 -2.33 -3.78 -3.35
C VAL A 177 -3.35 -2.81 -3.97
N ARG A 178 -3.11 -1.49 -3.88
CA ARG A 178 -3.95 -0.49 -4.53
C ARG A 178 -3.80 -0.67 -6.03
N TYR A 179 -4.89 -1.01 -6.72
CA TYR A 179 -4.94 -1.02 -8.17
C TYR A 179 -5.82 0.12 -8.68
N ASN A 180 -5.37 0.82 -9.73
CA ASN A 180 -6.20 1.81 -10.40
C ASN A 180 -7.29 1.12 -11.26
N SER A 181 -8.16 1.89 -11.92
CA SER A 181 -9.20 1.36 -12.81
C SER A 181 -8.68 0.51 -13.98
N GLN A 182 -7.38 0.57 -14.27
CA GLN A 182 -6.69 -0.22 -15.30
C GLN A 182 -5.99 -1.47 -14.74
N GLY A 183 -6.14 -1.74 -13.44
CA GLY A 183 -5.53 -2.86 -12.73
C GLY A 183 -4.03 -2.66 -12.46
N ASN A 184 -3.52 -1.43 -12.49
CA ASN A 184 -2.11 -1.13 -12.21
C ASN A 184 -1.88 -0.92 -10.72
N VAL A 185 -0.85 -1.55 -10.18
CA VAL A 185 -0.46 -1.47 -8.78
C VAL A 185 0.46 -0.28 -8.52
N GLY A 186 0.10 0.59 -7.58
CA GLY A 186 0.97 1.65 -7.06
C GLY A 186 1.38 1.39 -5.61
N ILE A 187 2.69 1.36 -5.32
CA ILE A 187 3.25 1.37 -3.96
C ILE A 187 3.98 2.70 -3.78
N GLY A 188 3.50 3.55 -2.87
CA GLY A 188 4.05 4.90 -2.67
C GLY A 188 3.64 5.93 -3.73
N THR A 189 2.86 5.55 -4.75
CA THR A 189 2.39 6.45 -5.81
C THR A 189 0.90 6.26 -6.12
N ASN A 190 0.22 7.36 -6.44
CA ASN A 190 -1.19 7.37 -6.89
C ASN A 190 -1.33 7.35 -8.42
N SER A 191 -0.22 7.37 -9.16
CA SER A 191 -0.21 7.43 -10.63
C SER A 191 0.71 6.35 -11.20
N PRO A 192 0.34 5.06 -11.07
CA PRO A 192 1.17 3.97 -11.56
C PRO A 192 1.22 3.96 -13.10
N MET A 193 2.43 4.16 -13.64
CA MET A 193 2.69 4.20 -15.09
C MET A 193 2.91 2.82 -15.72
N ALA A 194 2.97 1.77 -14.90
CA ALA A 194 3.15 0.37 -15.31
C ALA A 194 2.26 -0.53 -14.44
N LYS A 195 2.20 -1.84 -14.78
CA LYS A 195 1.41 -2.82 -14.00
C LYS A 195 1.81 -2.87 -12.52
N LEU A 196 3.08 -2.61 -12.22
CA LEU A 196 3.58 -2.36 -10.88
C LEU A 196 4.49 -1.13 -10.93
N ALA A 197 4.17 -0.09 -10.15
CA ALA A 197 4.99 1.09 -9.96
C ALA A 197 5.28 1.27 -8.47
N VAL A 198 6.56 1.43 -8.13
CA VAL A 198 7.03 1.60 -6.75
C VAL A 198 7.80 2.92 -6.67
N ASP A 199 7.29 3.87 -5.90
CA ASP A 199 8.02 5.09 -5.53
C ASP A 199 8.79 4.85 -4.24
N GLY A 200 9.94 4.18 -4.38
CA GLY A 200 10.77 3.74 -3.26
C GLY A 200 11.61 2.51 -3.58
N ASN A 201 12.11 1.86 -2.53
CA ASN A 201 12.99 0.70 -2.66
C ASN A 201 12.20 -0.61 -2.79
N ILE A 202 12.70 -1.53 -3.62
CA ILE A 202 12.23 -2.91 -3.70
C ILE A 202 13.29 -3.82 -3.06
N LEU A 203 12.94 -4.49 -1.97
CA LEU A 203 13.77 -5.56 -1.39
C LEU A 203 13.21 -6.90 -1.82
N ALA A 204 13.98 -7.65 -2.63
CA ALA A 204 13.60 -8.95 -3.14
C ALA A 204 14.73 -9.96 -2.88
N LYS A 205 14.37 -11.23 -2.65
CA LYS A 205 15.35 -12.33 -2.61
C LYS A 205 15.89 -12.65 -4.01
N GLU A 206 15.03 -12.55 -5.02
CA GLU A 206 15.35 -12.84 -6.41
C GLU A 206 14.40 -12.07 -7.35
N ILE A 207 14.91 -11.62 -8.49
CA ILE A 207 14.12 -11.04 -9.59
C ILE A 207 14.51 -11.78 -10.87
N LYS A 208 13.54 -12.43 -11.51
CA LYS A 208 13.72 -13.03 -12.85
C LYS A 208 13.04 -12.13 -13.88
N VAL A 209 13.82 -11.48 -14.73
CA VAL A 209 13.28 -10.69 -15.84
C VAL A 209 13.20 -11.60 -17.06
N LYS A 210 11.99 -11.82 -17.57
CA LYS A 210 11.78 -12.46 -18.87
C LYS A 210 11.58 -11.36 -19.89
N THR A 211 12.53 -11.25 -20.80
CA THR A 211 12.43 -10.37 -21.96
C THR A 211 12.44 -11.23 -23.21
N ASP A 212 11.81 -10.76 -24.28
CA ASP A 212 11.91 -11.38 -25.61
C ASP A 212 13.21 -10.96 -26.32
N ILE A 213 14.19 -10.44 -25.58
CA ILE A 213 15.44 -9.89 -26.11
C ILE A 213 16.44 -11.03 -26.34
N THR A 214 17.12 -11.00 -27.47
CA THR A 214 18.17 -11.95 -27.84
C THR A 214 19.42 -11.75 -26.98
N VAL A 215 19.93 -12.83 -26.40
CA VAL A 215 21.22 -12.85 -25.68
C VAL A 215 22.34 -12.54 -26.69
N PRO A 216 23.35 -11.71 -26.33
CA PRO A 216 24.35 -11.20 -27.26
C PRO A 216 25.39 -12.23 -27.77
N ASP A 217 25.12 -13.53 -27.73
CA ASP A 217 26.01 -14.59 -28.22
C ASP A 217 26.44 -14.40 -29.69
N TYR A 218 25.66 -13.64 -30.47
CA TYR A 218 25.98 -13.27 -31.86
C TYR A 218 27.31 -12.51 -32.01
N VAL A 219 27.87 -11.95 -30.93
CA VAL A 219 29.19 -11.28 -30.95
C VAL A 219 30.30 -12.25 -31.36
N PHE A 220 30.10 -13.56 -31.17
CA PHE A 220 31.07 -14.59 -31.55
C PHE A 220 30.86 -15.16 -32.95
N GLU A 221 29.84 -14.71 -33.69
CA GLU A 221 29.58 -15.18 -35.04
C GLU A 221 30.65 -14.65 -36.03
N PRO A 222 31.00 -15.40 -37.09
CA PRO A 222 32.08 -15.02 -38.01
C PRO A 222 31.85 -13.70 -38.77
N ASP A 223 30.60 -13.28 -38.92
CA ASP A 223 30.19 -12.05 -39.59
C ASP A 223 30.01 -10.87 -38.63
N TYR A 224 30.31 -11.03 -37.34
CA TYR A 224 30.23 -9.94 -36.37
C TYR A 224 31.31 -8.87 -36.61
N GLU A 225 30.87 -7.63 -36.88
CA GLU A 225 31.77 -6.50 -37.07
C GLU A 225 32.21 -5.90 -35.73
N LEU A 226 33.34 -6.38 -35.21
CA LEU A 226 33.94 -5.84 -33.99
C LEU A 226 34.53 -4.44 -34.24
N ASN A 227 34.04 -3.45 -33.49
CA ASN A 227 34.55 -2.08 -33.52
C ASN A 227 36.05 -2.03 -33.14
N SER A 228 36.84 -1.23 -33.86
CA SER A 228 38.27 -1.09 -33.50
C SER A 228 38.47 -0.32 -32.19
N LEU A 229 39.51 -0.68 -31.43
CA LEU A 229 39.89 0.06 -30.21
C LEU A 229 40.21 1.54 -30.48
N ALA A 230 40.70 1.88 -31.68
CA ALA A 230 40.94 3.26 -32.08
C ALA A 230 39.63 4.05 -32.22
N TYR A 231 38.62 3.45 -32.85
CA TYR A 231 37.28 4.03 -32.93
C TYR A 231 36.66 4.18 -31.54
N ILE A 232 36.73 3.15 -30.69
CA ILE A 232 36.18 3.19 -29.33
C ILE A 232 36.86 4.30 -28.52
N ALA A 233 38.18 4.44 -28.62
CA ALA A 233 38.92 5.50 -27.92
C ALA A 233 38.48 6.91 -28.35
N ASP A 234 38.28 7.14 -29.65
CA ASP A 234 37.79 8.41 -30.16
C ASP A 234 36.35 8.69 -29.73
N TYR A 235 35.49 7.67 -29.79
CA TYR A 235 34.10 7.75 -29.34
C TYR A 235 34.01 8.11 -27.85
N VAL A 236 34.75 7.41 -26.99
CA VAL A 236 34.77 7.67 -25.54
C VAL A 236 35.32 9.06 -25.23
N LYS A 237 36.35 9.51 -25.97
CA LYS A 237 36.91 10.85 -25.80
C LYS A 237 35.87 11.94 -26.03
N THR A 238 35.02 11.76 -27.05
CA THR A 238 33.99 12.71 -27.47
C THR A 238 32.70 12.58 -26.64
N ASN A 239 32.18 11.35 -26.45
CA ASN A 239 30.85 11.09 -25.90
C ASN A 239 30.85 10.76 -24.39
N LYS A 240 32.01 10.43 -23.80
CA LYS A 240 32.18 10.10 -22.36
C LYS A 240 31.42 8.84 -21.89
N HIS A 241 30.98 8.00 -22.81
CA HIS A 241 30.45 6.66 -22.55
C HIS A 241 30.84 5.73 -23.71
N LEU A 242 30.63 4.42 -23.53
CA LEU A 242 30.86 3.43 -24.58
C LEU A 242 29.77 3.52 -25.67
N PRO A 243 30.08 3.13 -26.92
CA PRO A 243 29.06 2.97 -27.95
C PRO A 243 27.91 2.08 -27.46
N GLU A 244 26.67 2.41 -27.86
CA GLU A 244 25.42 1.70 -27.52
C GLU A 244 25.00 1.76 -26.03
N ILE A 245 25.89 2.18 -25.12
CA ILE A 245 25.52 2.41 -23.73
C ILE A 245 24.87 3.79 -23.61
N PRO A 246 23.67 3.92 -23.03
CA PRO A 246 23.01 5.21 -22.88
C PRO A 246 23.83 6.16 -21.99
N SER A 247 23.80 7.43 -22.34
CA SER A 247 24.48 8.49 -21.59
C SER A 247 23.80 8.72 -20.23
N ALA A 248 24.54 9.31 -19.29
CA ALA A 248 23.98 9.70 -17.99
C ALA A 248 22.78 10.65 -18.10
N LYS A 249 22.70 11.45 -19.19
CA LYS A 249 21.56 12.34 -19.44
C LYS A 249 20.30 11.57 -19.84
N GLU A 250 20.45 10.54 -20.68
CA GLU A 250 19.35 9.66 -21.10
C GLU A 250 18.84 8.84 -19.92
N ILE A 251 19.75 8.23 -19.15
CA ILE A 251 19.40 7.46 -17.95
C ILE A 251 18.63 8.32 -16.93
N LYS A 252 19.04 9.59 -16.74
CA LYS A 252 18.35 10.49 -15.82
C LYS A 252 16.94 10.87 -16.29
N LYS A 253 16.72 10.92 -17.61
CA LYS A 253 15.45 11.35 -18.21
C LYS A 253 14.45 10.19 -18.29
N ASP A 254 14.88 9.07 -18.86
CA ASP A 254 14.00 7.99 -19.28
C ASP A 254 14.08 6.76 -18.34
N GLY A 255 15.00 6.78 -17.37
CA GLY A 255 15.28 5.68 -16.46
C GLY A 255 16.25 4.66 -17.05
N LEU A 256 16.41 3.53 -16.37
CA LEU A 256 17.28 2.44 -16.79
C LEU A 256 16.51 1.13 -16.80
N ASP A 257 16.41 0.49 -17.96
CA ASP A 257 15.91 -0.88 -18.04
C ASP A 257 17.00 -1.85 -17.56
N LEU A 258 16.68 -2.59 -16.49
CA LEU A 258 17.62 -3.49 -15.84
C LEU A 258 18.02 -4.66 -16.75
N ALA A 259 17.09 -5.20 -17.55
CA ALA A 259 17.39 -6.32 -18.42
C ALA A 259 18.19 -5.88 -19.64
N GLU A 260 17.79 -4.79 -20.29
CA GLU A 260 18.52 -4.25 -21.44
C GLU A 260 19.95 -3.86 -21.06
N MET A 261 20.14 -3.18 -19.93
CA MET A 261 21.48 -2.79 -19.48
C MET A 261 22.34 -4.01 -19.14
N ASN A 262 21.79 -5.04 -18.49
CA ASN A 262 22.55 -6.27 -18.23
C ASN A 262 22.98 -6.98 -19.52
N LEU A 263 22.13 -7.00 -20.55
CA LEU A 263 22.46 -7.57 -21.86
C LEU A 263 23.50 -6.73 -22.60
N LEU A 264 23.38 -5.40 -22.58
CA LEU A 264 24.38 -4.51 -23.15
C LEU A 264 25.74 -4.66 -22.45
N LEU A 265 25.75 -4.77 -21.11
CA LEU A 265 26.98 -5.03 -20.36
C LEU A 265 27.59 -6.38 -20.73
N LEU A 266 26.78 -7.43 -20.88
CA LEU A 266 27.25 -8.74 -21.34
C LEU A 266 27.89 -8.63 -22.73
N LYS A 267 27.23 -7.97 -23.69
CA LYS A 267 27.78 -7.69 -25.02
C LYS A 267 29.15 -7.01 -24.93
N LYS A 268 29.29 -5.97 -24.08
CA LYS A 268 30.57 -5.26 -23.92
C LYS A 268 31.66 -6.11 -23.28
N VAL A 269 31.31 -7.02 -22.39
CA VAL A 269 32.26 -7.99 -21.82
C VAL A 269 32.73 -8.98 -22.90
N GLU A 270 31.85 -9.43 -23.78
CA GLU A 270 32.19 -10.33 -24.89
C GLU A 270 33.08 -9.64 -25.94
N GLU A 271 32.73 -8.40 -26.35
CA GLU A 271 33.56 -7.58 -27.24
C GLU A 271 34.96 -7.33 -26.65
N LEU A 272 35.03 -7.01 -25.34
CA LEU A 272 36.29 -6.84 -24.63
C LEU A 272 37.12 -8.13 -24.62
N THR A 273 36.45 -9.28 -24.50
CA THR A 273 37.08 -10.60 -24.53
C THR A 273 37.68 -10.90 -25.91
N LEU A 274 36.99 -10.55 -26.99
CA LEU A 274 37.54 -10.65 -28.35
C LEU A 274 38.79 -9.78 -28.55
N HIS A 275 38.76 -8.53 -28.08
CA HIS A 275 39.95 -7.68 -28.11
C HIS A 275 41.10 -8.22 -27.26
N ALA A 276 40.82 -8.82 -26.10
CA ALA A 276 41.84 -9.44 -25.26
C ALA A 276 42.51 -10.63 -25.97
N ILE A 277 41.72 -11.49 -26.63
CA ILE A 277 42.22 -12.62 -27.43
C ILE A 277 43.09 -12.11 -28.59
N GLU A 278 42.64 -11.07 -29.31
CA GLU A 278 43.41 -10.48 -30.41
C GLU A 278 44.74 -9.87 -29.91
N ASN A 279 44.72 -9.17 -28.77
CA ASN A 279 45.91 -8.58 -28.17
C ASN A 279 46.89 -9.66 -27.69
N GLU A 280 46.41 -10.75 -27.11
CA GLU A 280 47.27 -11.87 -26.71
C GLU A 280 47.95 -12.51 -27.93
N LYS A 281 47.22 -12.71 -29.03
CA LYS A 281 47.78 -13.20 -30.29
C LYS A 281 48.89 -12.27 -30.81
N LYS A 282 48.64 -10.96 -30.87
CA LYS A 282 49.64 -9.97 -31.29
C LYS A 282 50.86 -9.96 -30.37
N ARG A 283 50.67 -10.09 -29.05
CA ARG A 283 51.76 -10.17 -28.07
C ARG A 283 52.64 -11.39 -28.33
N ASN A 284 52.04 -12.57 -28.50
CA ASN A 284 52.78 -13.80 -28.78
C ASN A 284 53.56 -13.71 -30.11
N GLU A 285 52.98 -13.11 -31.14
CA GLU A 285 53.66 -12.86 -32.42
C GLU A 285 54.84 -11.90 -32.28
N LEU A 286 54.71 -10.84 -31.46
CA LEU A 286 55.78 -9.89 -31.17
C LEU A 286 56.90 -10.56 -30.37
N GLU A 287 56.58 -11.34 -29.34
CA GLU A 287 57.56 -12.09 -28.53
C GLU A 287 58.35 -13.08 -29.39
N ALA A 288 57.68 -13.80 -30.30
CA ALA A 288 58.36 -14.69 -31.25
C ALA A 288 59.33 -13.94 -32.18
N LYS A 289 58.93 -12.75 -32.67
CA LYS A 289 59.81 -11.89 -33.49
C LYS A 289 60.99 -11.36 -32.70
N VAL A 290 60.79 -10.91 -31.47
CA VAL A 290 61.85 -10.42 -30.58
C VAL A 290 62.86 -11.53 -30.32
N SER A 291 62.40 -12.73 -29.93
CA SER A 291 63.29 -13.88 -29.69
C SER A 291 64.13 -14.24 -30.93
N LYS A 292 63.53 -14.16 -32.14
CA LYS A 292 64.27 -14.39 -33.40
C LYS A 292 65.32 -13.31 -33.67
N LEU A 293 65.02 -12.04 -33.39
CA LEU A 293 65.97 -10.94 -33.56
C LEU A 293 67.14 -11.04 -32.57
N GLU A 294 66.87 -11.42 -31.32
CA GLU A 294 67.90 -11.64 -30.30
C GLU A 294 68.87 -12.74 -30.74
N GLN A 295 68.36 -13.87 -31.25
CA GLN A 295 69.19 -14.96 -31.79
C GLN A 295 70.08 -14.53 -32.97
N LEU A 296 69.62 -13.59 -33.79
CA LEU A 296 70.39 -13.05 -34.92
C LEU A 296 71.49 -12.07 -34.48
N LEU A 297 71.29 -11.37 -33.36
CA LEU A 297 72.26 -10.43 -32.80
C LEU A 297 73.35 -11.12 -31.94
N THR A 298 73.11 -12.35 -31.49
CA THR A 298 74.08 -13.14 -30.71
C THR A 298 75.01 -14.02 -31.57
N LYS A 299 74.82 -14.04 -32.88
CA LYS A 299 75.69 -14.70 -33.86
C LYS A 299 76.61 -13.69 -34.53
#